data_AF-A0A6I8U1G9-F1
#
_entry.id   AF-A0A6I8U1G9-F1
#
_cell.length_a   1.000
_cell.length_b   1.000
_cell.length_c   1.000
_cell.angle_alpha   90.00
_cell.angle_beta   90.00
_cell.angle_gamma   90.00
#
_symmetry.space_group_name_H-M   'P 1'
#
loop_
_entity.id
_entity.type
_entity.pdbx_description
1 polymer ?
#
loop_
_entity_poly.entity_id
_entity_poly.type
_entity_poly.pdbx_seq_one_letter_code
_entity_poly.pdbx_strand_id
1 'polypeptide(L)'
;MEYLAKQAGTRVFNRKSQKIQNQHLTKPESADLCEADLFAMVEELKFIVPVAENRNRINELWESTFAYRCQYRANNDVLSFLEEFPVSIAFLGELIEYDYQRLTGRNIVFVNEWSNWQQKVLHAHKYMFKEISDGIYEYRKTG
;
A
#
# COMPACT_ATOMS: atom_id res chain seq x y z
N MET A 1 -12.41 2.21 -50.00
CA MET A 1 -13.18 2.40 -48.75
C MET A 1 -14.22 1.30 -48.70
N GLU A 2 -13.91 0.21 -48.02
CA GLU A 2 -14.83 -0.92 -47.84
C GLU A 2 -15.42 -0.85 -46.43
N TYR A 3 -16.75 -0.75 -46.38
CA TYR A 3 -17.52 -0.67 -45.16
C TYR A 3 -17.91 -2.09 -44.72
N LEU A 4 -17.36 -2.56 -43.60
CA LEU A 4 -17.87 -3.75 -42.91
C LEU A 4 -18.72 -3.30 -41.72
N ALA A 5 -19.98 -2.98 -41.99
CA ALA A 5 -21.03 -2.99 -40.99
C ALA A 5 -21.51 -4.44 -40.81
N LYS A 6 -21.35 -5.01 -39.61
CA LYS A 6 -22.18 -6.13 -39.16
C LYS A 6 -22.70 -5.90 -37.75
N GLN A 7 -24.01 -5.99 -37.65
CA GLN A 7 -24.87 -5.81 -36.50
C GLN A 7 -24.49 -6.63 -35.26
N ALA A 8 -24.57 -5.93 -34.13
CA ALA A 8 -25.17 -6.31 -32.85
C ALA A 8 -25.44 -7.81 -32.58
N GLY A 9 -24.71 -8.34 -31.61
CA GLY A 9 -25.17 -9.44 -30.75
C GLY A 9 -25.09 -9.00 -29.29
N THR A 10 -26.16 -8.40 -28.77
CA THR A 10 -26.34 -8.11 -27.34
C THR A 10 -26.33 -9.44 -26.56
N ARG A 11 -25.20 -9.77 -25.93
CA ARG A 11 -25.15 -10.85 -24.93
C ARG A 11 -25.76 -10.35 -23.63
N VAL A 12 -27.03 -10.67 -23.39
CA VAL A 12 -27.70 -10.47 -22.11
C VAL A 12 -27.35 -11.65 -21.19
N PHE A 13 -26.54 -11.40 -20.15
CA PHE A 13 -26.30 -12.38 -19.09
C PHE A 13 -27.39 -12.25 -18.01
N ASN A 14 -28.42 -13.11 -18.09
CA ASN A 14 -29.33 -13.33 -16.97
C ASN A 14 -28.66 -14.23 -15.93
N ARG A 15 -28.07 -13.65 -14.87
CA ARG A 15 -27.75 -14.41 -13.65
C ARG A 15 -28.82 -14.16 -12.61
N LYS A 16 -29.57 -15.23 -12.31
CA LYS A 16 -30.62 -15.29 -11.29
C LYS A 16 -30.02 -14.93 -9.93
N SER A 17 -30.72 -14.07 -9.20
CA SER A 17 -30.50 -13.84 -7.77
C SER A 17 -30.71 -15.14 -7.00
N GLN A 18 -29.66 -15.63 -6.35
CA GLN A 18 -29.75 -16.69 -5.35
C GLN A 18 -29.32 -16.14 -3.99
N LYS A 19 -30.35 -16.03 -3.15
CA LYS A 19 -30.42 -15.90 -1.69
C LYS A 19 -29.11 -16.06 -0.93
N ILE A 20 -28.88 -15.05 -0.09
CA ILE A 20 -28.10 -15.04 1.14
C ILE A 20 -28.36 -16.35 1.91
N GLN A 21 -27.32 -17.18 2.05
CA GLN A 21 -27.20 -18.13 3.15
C GLN A 21 -26.00 -17.71 3.99
N ASN A 22 -26.31 -17.25 5.20
CA ASN A 22 -25.35 -17.13 6.29
C ASN A 22 -24.79 -18.52 6.59
N GLN A 23 -23.51 -18.76 6.30
CA GLN A 23 -22.78 -19.89 6.85
C GLN A 23 -21.38 -19.44 7.28
N HIS A 24 -21.25 -19.34 8.61
CA HIS A 24 -20.11 -19.69 9.43
C HIS A 24 -18.71 -19.29 8.93
N LEU A 25 -18.21 -18.21 9.55
CA LEU A 25 -16.81 -17.85 9.64
C LEU A 25 -15.98 -19.06 10.09
N THR A 26 -15.39 -19.74 9.13
CA THR A 26 -14.32 -20.71 9.37
C THR A 26 -13.12 -20.12 8.66
N LYS A 27 -12.25 -19.49 9.45
CA LYS A 27 -10.95 -18.97 9.04
C LYS A 27 -10.24 -20.07 8.23
N PRO A 28 -9.85 -19.85 6.96
CA PRO A 28 -9.05 -20.84 6.27
C PRO A 28 -7.69 -20.86 6.95
N GLU A 29 -7.44 -22.01 7.57
CA GLU A 29 -6.14 -22.56 7.89
C GLU A 29 -5.19 -22.33 6.71
N SER A 30 -3.97 -21.90 7.04
CA SER A 30 -2.87 -21.54 6.15
C SER A 30 -2.82 -22.40 4.89
N ALA A 31 -3.33 -21.86 3.78
CA ALA A 31 -3.06 -22.40 2.47
C ALA A 31 -1.59 -22.12 2.17
N ASP A 32 -0.79 -23.17 2.01
CA ASP A 32 0.52 -23.08 1.37
C ASP A 32 0.31 -22.49 -0.03
N LEU A 33 0.49 -21.18 -0.14
CA LEU A 33 0.43 -20.46 -1.40
C LEU A 33 1.56 -21.01 -2.29
N CYS A 34 1.20 -21.58 -3.43
CA CYS A 34 2.16 -21.97 -4.45
C CYS A 34 2.98 -20.73 -4.86
N GLU A 35 4.30 -20.84 -5.06
CA GLU A 35 5.14 -19.68 -5.42
C GLU A 35 4.63 -18.94 -6.68
N ALA A 36 4.06 -19.68 -7.63
CA ALA A 36 3.45 -19.10 -8.83
C ALA A 36 2.22 -18.21 -8.53
N ASP A 37 1.49 -18.53 -7.46
CA ASP A 37 0.32 -17.77 -7.01
C ASP A 37 0.75 -16.48 -6.30
N LEU A 38 1.82 -16.56 -5.49
CA LEU A 38 2.39 -15.38 -4.83
C LEU A 38 2.93 -14.36 -5.83
N PHE A 39 3.63 -14.79 -6.89
CA PHE A 39 4.12 -13.88 -7.93
C PHE A 39 2.97 -13.16 -8.64
N ALA A 40 1.90 -13.88 -8.97
CA ALA A 40 0.71 -13.27 -9.60
C ALA A 40 0.05 -12.23 -8.68
N MET A 41 -0.05 -12.50 -7.38
CA MET A 41 -0.58 -11.55 -6.40
C MET A 41 0.29 -10.28 -6.27
N VAL A 42 1.61 -10.44 -6.30
CA VAL A 42 2.55 -9.32 -6.24
C VAL A 42 2.46 -8.47 -7.51
N GLU A 43 2.39 -9.09 -8.68
CA GLU A 43 2.18 -8.38 -9.95
C GLU A 43 0.84 -7.63 -9.94
N GLU A 44 -0.24 -8.23 -9.45
CA GLU A 44 -1.52 -7.55 -9.31
C GLU A 44 -1.39 -6.31 -8.42
N LEU A 45 -0.68 -6.39 -7.29
CA LEU A 45 -0.43 -5.25 -6.40
C LEU A 45 0.38 -4.13 -7.05
N LYS A 46 1.28 -4.43 -7.98
CA LYS A 46 2.05 -3.40 -8.71
C LYS A 46 1.17 -2.56 -9.62
N PHE A 47 0.15 -3.18 -10.24
CA PHE A 47 -0.66 -2.53 -11.27
C PHE A 47 -2.08 -2.15 -10.81
N ILE A 48 -2.52 -2.60 -9.65
CA ILE A 48 -3.86 -2.26 -9.13
C ILE A 48 -3.95 -0.77 -8.83
N VAL A 49 -5.03 -0.15 -9.31
CA VAL A 49 -5.28 1.28 -9.08
C VAL A 49 -5.86 1.47 -7.68
N PRO A 50 -5.28 2.34 -6.83
CA PRO A 50 -5.74 2.59 -5.47
C PRO A 50 -7.00 3.48 -5.45
N VAL A 51 -8.14 2.89 -5.81
CA VAL A 51 -9.47 3.51 -5.72
C VAL A 51 -10.33 2.80 -4.67
N ALA A 52 -11.40 3.46 -4.20
CA ALA A 52 -12.23 2.95 -3.12
C ALA A 52 -12.88 1.59 -3.45
N GLU A 53 -13.20 1.36 -4.72
CA GLU A 53 -13.81 0.11 -5.21
C GLU A 53 -12.87 -1.08 -5.07
N ASN A 54 -11.56 -0.85 -5.25
CA ASN A 54 -10.53 -1.88 -5.18
C ASN A 54 -9.98 -2.10 -3.78
N ARG A 55 -10.38 -1.29 -2.79
CA ARG A 55 -9.80 -1.28 -1.45
C ARG A 55 -9.80 -2.65 -0.78
N ASN A 56 -10.90 -3.40 -0.89
CA ASN A 56 -11.00 -4.73 -0.30
C ASN A 56 -9.98 -5.70 -0.95
N ARG A 57 -9.87 -5.67 -2.29
CA ARG A 57 -8.93 -6.51 -3.02
C ARG A 57 -7.48 -6.15 -2.68
N ILE A 58 -7.18 -4.86 -2.58
CA ILE A 58 -5.85 -4.38 -2.18
C ILE A 58 -5.51 -4.88 -0.78
N ASN A 59 -6.44 -4.81 0.18
CA ASN A 59 -6.22 -5.31 1.54
C ASN A 59 -5.94 -6.81 1.57
N GLU A 60 -6.72 -7.61 0.83
CA GLU A 60 -6.51 -9.06 0.72
C GLU A 60 -5.14 -9.41 0.14
N LEU A 61 -4.78 -8.76 -0.98
CA LEU A 61 -3.49 -8.95 -1.62
C LEU A 61 -2.34 -8.50 -0.71
N TRP A 62 -2.51 -7.37 -0.01
CA TRP A 62 -1.52 -6.84 0.92
C TRP A 62 -1.31 -7.81 2.09
N GLU A 63 -2.38 -8.35 2.67
CA GLU A 63 -2.30 -9.34 3.74
C GLU A 63 -1.61 -10.63 3.29
N SER A 64 -1.95 -11.11 2.09
CA SER A 64 -1.43 -12.36 1.52
C SER A 64 0.05 -12.28 1.15
N THR A 65 0.50 -11.12 0.67
CA THR A 65 1.90 -10.87 0.26
C THR A 65 2.78 -10.36 1.41
N PHE A 66 2.31 -10.38 2.66
CA PHE A 66 3.06 -9.89 3.81
C PHE A 66 4.42 -10.58 3.97
N ALA A 67 4.48 -11.91 3.84
CA ALA A 67 5.73 -12.67 3.96
C ALA A 67 6.78 -12.23 2.92
N TYR A 68 6.35 -11.91 1.69
CA TYR A 68 7.21 -11.39 0.65
C TYR A 68 7.80 -10.02 1.03
N ARG A 69 6.96 -9.09 1.52
CA ARG A 69 7.44 -7.79 2.01
C ARG A 69 8.39 -7.91 3.21
N CYS A 70 8.19 -8.90 4.08
CA CYS A 70 9.12 -9.17 5.19
C CYS A 70 10.52 -9.53 4.71
N GLN A 71 10.67 -10.19 3.55
CA GLN A 71 12.00 -10.50 3.00
C GLN A 71 12.75 -9.21 2.59
N TYR A 72 12.07 -8.26 1.95
CA TYR A 72 12.65 -6.94 1.64
C TYR A 72 13.02 -6.16 2.89
N ARG A 73 12.22 -6.28 3.97
CA ARG A 73 12.55 -5.73 5.30
C ARG A 73 13.81 -6.33 5.89
N ALA A 74 13.96 -7.66 5.83
CA ALA A 74 15.17 -8.33 6.30
C ALA A 74 16.43 -7.92 5.50
N ASN A 75 16.25 -7.61 4.22
CA ASN A 75 17.33 -7.19 3.32
C ASN A 75 17.63 -5.67 3.37
N ASN A 76 16.96 -4.90 4.24
CA ASN A 76 17.03 -3.43 4.29
C ASN A 76 16.66 -2.72 2.96
N ASP A 77 15.83 -3.35 2.13
CA ASP A 77 15.47 -2.87 0.78
C ASP A 77 13.98 -2.53 0.64
N VAL A 78 13.36 -2.15 1.75
CA VAL A 78 11.92 -1.85 1.84
C VAL A 78 11.56 -0.61 1.05
N LEU A 79 12.46 0.37 1.00
CA LEU A 79 12.16 1.65 0.39
C LEU A 79 11.95 1.47 -1.12
N SER A 80 12.85 0.72 -1.77
CA SER A 80 12.74 0.32 -3.18
C SER A 80 11.44 -0.44 -3.44
N PHE A 81 11.05 -1.34 -2.52
CA PHE A 81 9.75 -2.01 -2.59
C PHE A 81 8.59 -1.01 -2.51
N LEU A 82 8.62 0.01 -1.64
CA LEU A 82 7.50 0.95 -1.53
C LEU A 82 7.37 1.85 -2.77
N GLU A 83 8.49 2.21 -3.40
CA GLU A 83 8.52 3.05 -4.61
C GLU A 83 7.92 2.35 -5.83
N GLU A 84 8.05 1.02 -5.94
CA GLU A 84 7.50 0.25 -7.06
C GLU A 84 5.98 0.00 -6.97
N PHE A 85 5.36 0.24 -5.81
CA PHE A 85 3.98 -0.16 -5.54
C PHE A 85 3.10 1.06 -5.26
N PRO A 86 2.25 1.51 -6.20
CA PRO A 86 1.41 2.70 -6.01
C PRO A 86 0.48 2.64 -4.80
N VAL A 87 0.08 1.44 -4.41
CA VAL A 87 -0.77 1.20 -3.23
C VAL A 87 -0.06 1.51 -1.90
N SER A 88 1.27 1.56 -1.87
CA SER A 88 2.05 1.76 -0.64
C SER A 88 1.75 3.11 0.04
N ILE A 89 1.48 4.13 -0.77
CA ILE A 89 1.15 5.51 -0.34
C ILE A 89 -0.35 5.79 -0.35
N ALA A 90 -1.17 4.81 -0.75
CA ALA A 90 -2.61 4.97 -0.82
C ALA A 90 -3.25 4.94 0.57
N PHE A 91 -4.52 5.37 0.63
CA PHE A 91 -5.36 5.27 1.83
C PHE A 91 -4.70 5.86 3.09
N LEU A 92 -3.98 6.98 2.95
CA LEU A 92 -3.31 7.67 4.06
C LEU A 92 -2.32 6.81 4.85
N GLY A 93 -1.72 5.80 4.20
CA GLY A 93 -0.71 4.93 4.83
C GLY A 93 -1.28 3.80 5.68
N GLU A 94 -2.59 3.53 5.62
CA GLU A 94 -3.23 2.41 6.33
C GLU A 94 -2.53 1.06 6.12
N LEU A 95 -2.03 0.79 4.91
CA LEU A 95 -1.34 -0.46 4.58
C LEU A 95 0.03 -0.58 5.28
N ILE A 96 0.73 0.54 5.43
CA ILE A 96 2.00 0.61 6.16
C ILE A 96 1.73 0.48 7.67
N GLU A 97 0.66 1.11 8.16
CA GLU A 97 0.22 0.96 9.55
C GLU A 97 -0.09 -0.52 9.86
N TYR A 98 -0.84 -1.21 8.99
CA TYR A 98 -1.10 -2.64 9.10
C TYR A 98 0.19 -3.46 9.21
N ASP A 99 1.17 -3.22 8.34
CA ASP A 99 2.46 -3.91 8.38
C ASP A 99 3.18 -3.67 9.71
N TYR A 100 3.22 -2.43 10.18
CA TYR A 100 3.86 -2.08 11.44
C TYR A 100 3.20 -2.77 12.64
N GLN A 101 1.87 -2.78 12.68
CA GLN A 101 1.10 -3.44 13.72
C GLN A 101 1.37 -4.94 13.74
N ARG A 102 1.43 -5.57 12.56
CA ARG A 102 1.70 -7.01 12.41
C ARG A 102 3.13 -7.37 12.80
N LEU A 103 4.12 -6.51 12.54
CA LEU A 103 5.53 -6.74 12.88
C LEU A 103 5.83 -6.56 14.37
N THR A 104 5.26 -5.51 14.99
CA THR A 104 5.63 -5.12 16.35
C THR A 104 4.64 -5.59 17.41
N GLY A 105 3.45 -6.06 17.00
CA GLY A 105 2.34 -6.37 17.89
C GLY A 105 1.75 -5.13 18.59
N ARG A 106 2.20 -3.92 18.22
CA ARG A 106 1.70 -2.66 18.80
C ARG A 106 0.65 -2.08 17.89
N ASN A 107 -0.53 -1.81 18.45
CA ASN A 107 -1.50 -0.99 17.77
C ASN A 107 -1.06 0.48 17.91
N ILE A 108 -0.58 1.05 16.80
CA ILE A 108 -0.22 2.47 16.71
C ILE A 108 -1.14 3.08 15.68
N VAL A 109 -1.73 4.22 16.03
CA VAL A 109 -2.39 5.13 15.09
C VAL A 109 -1.32 6.08 14.59
N PHE A 110 -0.92 5.96 13.32
CA PHE A 110 0.24 6.68 12.79
C PHE A 110 0.13 8.20 12.99
N VAL A 111 -1.08 8.75 12.81
CA VAL A 111 -1.38 10.18 12.98
C VAL A 111 -0.99 10.69 14.38
N ASN A 112 -1.18 9.87 15.42
CA ASN A 112 -0.91 10.28 16.79
C ASN A 112 0.59 10.24 17.12
N GLU A 113 1.34 9.33 16.51
CA GLU A 113 2.79 9.19 16.73
C GLU A 113 3.63 10.01 15.74
N TRP A 114 3.02 10.52 14.66
CA TRP A 114 3.73 11.22 13.61
C TRP A 114 4.54 12.41 14.13
N SER A 115 3.99 13.20 15.06
CA SER A 115 4.72 14.33 15.64
C SER A 115 6.01 13.89 16.34
N ASN A 116 5.98 12.77 17.05
CA ASN A 116 7.16 12.21 17.73
C ASN A 116 8.17 11.68 16.70
N TRP A 117 7.71 11.02 15.65
CA TRP A 117 8.57 10.44 14.63
C TRP A 117 9.20 11.52 13.75
N GLN A 118 8.43 12.53 13.36
CA GLN A 118 8.91 13.69 12.62
C GLN A 118 10.06 14.36 13.36
N GLN A 119 9.97 14.58 14.68
CA GLN A 119 11.07 15.14 15.45
C GLN A 119 12.34 14.27 15.40
N LYS A 120 12.19 12.94 15.52
CA LYS A 120 13.32 12.00 15.40
C LYS A 120 13.96 12.04 14.02
N VAL A 121 13.15 12.09 12.96
CA VAL A 121 13.60 12.19 11.56
C VAL A 121 14.34 13.50 11.33
N LEU A 122 13.76 14.63 11.75
CA LEU A 122 14.38 15.95 11.64
C LEU A 122 15.72 16.01 12.41
N HIS A 123 15.77 15.40 13.59
CA HIS A 123 17.02 15.33 14.36
C HIS A 123 18.07 14.45 13.65
N ALA A 124 17.68 13.28 13.15
CA ALA A 124 18.58 12.37 12.44
C ALA A 124 19.17 13.00 11.17
N HIS A 125 18.37 13.75 10.42
CA HIS A 125 18.78 14.40 9.17
C HIS A 125 19.13 15.89 9.34
N LYS A 126 19.38 16.35 10.57
CA LYS A 126 19.67 17.76 10.89
C LYS A 126 20.78 18.35 10.02
N TYR A 127 21.77 17.54 9.64
CA TYR A 127 22.90 17.95 8.79
C TYR A 127 22.50 18.25 7.34
N MET A 128 21.39 17.70 6.84
CA MET A 128 20.88 17.97 5.49
C MET A 128 20.13 19.30 5.37
N PHE A 129 19.72 19.89 6.50
CA PHE A 129 18.93 21.14 6.54
C PHE A 129 19.75 22.37 6.97
N LYS A 130 21.08 22.28 6.95
CA LYS A 130 21.98 23.37 7.37
C LYS A 130 21.75 24.68 6.60
N GLU A 131 21.31 24.62 5.34
CA GLU A 131 21.06 25.81 4.53
C GLU A 131 19.81 26.62 4.93
N ILE A 132 18.93 26.06 5.76
CA ILE A 132 17.73 26.76 6.24
C ILE A 132 18.01 27.52 7.55
N SER A 133 19.02 27.12 8.33
CA SER A 133 19.36 27.81 9.59
C SER A 133 20.22 29.06 9.41
N ASP A 134 20.99 29.13 8.32
CA ASP A 134 22.05 30.14 8.18
C ASP A 134 21.56 31.42 7.46
N GLY A 135 20.32 31.42 6.92
CA GLY A 135 19.76 32.55 6.15
C GLY A 135 19.07 33.66 6.96
N ILE A 136 18.94 33.56 8.29
CA ILE A 136 18.20 34.57 9.10
C ILE A 136 19.14 35.57 9.81
N TYR A 137 20.47 35.39 9.76
CA TYR A 137 21.40 36.21 10.55
C TYR A 137 22.23 37.26 9.80
N GLU A 138 22.03 37.48 8.50
CA GLU A 138 22.88 38.41 7.72
C GLU A 138 22.22 39.75 7.29
N TYR A 139 21.21 40.24 8.02
CA TYR A 139 20.70 41.61 7.81
C TYR A 139 20.63 42.44 9.10
N ARG A 140 21.69 42.42 9.92
CA ARG A 140 21.96 43.50 10.89
C ARG A 140 23.46 43.67 11.10
N LYS A 141 24.13 44.34 10.17
CA LYS A 141 25.31 45.21 10.41
C LYS A 141 25.82 45.79 9.10
N THR A 142 25.19 46.86 8.66
CA THR A 142 25.88 47.93 7.92
C THR A 142 25.73 49.17 8.78
N GLY A 143 26.77 49.47 9.56
CA GLY A 143 27.02 50.81 10.08
C GLY A 143 27.84 51.60 9.08
#